data_AF-A0A7X2XLX3-F1
#
_entry.id   AF-A0A7X2XLX3-F1
#
_cell.length_a   1.000
_cell.length_b   1.000
_cell.length_c   1.000
_cell.angle_alpha   90.00
_cell.angle_beta   90.00
_cell.angle_gamma   90.00
#
_symmetry.space_group_name_H-M   'P 1'
#
loop_
_entity.id
_entity.type
_entity.pdbx_description
1 polymer ?
#
loop_
_entity_poly.entity_id
_entity_poly.type
_entity_poly.pdbx_seq_one_letter_code
_entity_poly.pdbx_strand_id
1 'polypeptide(L)'
;LNMLFKDQYSSLEDQYNFQIGYDYGAAAFKHQFIFDIPLEPLPLILHYISQDKPWNQFSVGRLREVWWEYSLMDWSVILNEWFSKSVKYPSKSQIFKLQCVNLTNSWCVEKIDYLAEQLPEVHFHIVAYTNMANELLALTRFP
;
A
#
# COMPACT_ATOMS: atom_id res chain seq x y z
N LEU A 1 3.71 7.08 -18.90
CA LEU A 1 2.26 7.38 -18.91
C LEU A 1 1.93 8.60 -19.77
N ASN A 2 2.33 9.82 -19.38
CA ASN A 2 2.01 11.06 -20.11
C ASN A 2 2.30 11.04 -21.62
N MET A 3 3.48 10.56 -22.04
CA MET A 3 3.85 10.48 -23.47
C MET A 3 2.89 9.59 -24.29
N LEU A 4 2.34 8.54 -23.69
CA LEU A 4 1.45 7.59 -24.36
C LEU A 4 0.00 8.08 -24.36
N PHE A 5 -0.46 8.69 -23.26
CA PHE A 5 -1.87 9.07 -23.06
C PHE A 5 -2.15 10.57 -23.26
N LYS A 6 -1.25 11.28 -23.96
CA LYS A 6 -1.46 12.69 -24.27
C LYS A 6 -2.80 12.86 -25.02
N ASP A 7 -3.61 13.81 -24.57
CA ASP A 7 -4.95 14.11 -25.11
C ASP A 7 -5.96 12.95 -25.03
N GLN A 8 -5.64 11.89 -24.29
CA GLN A 8 -6.49 10.71 -24.05
C GLN A 8 -6.70 10.47 -22.55
N TYR A 9 -7.03 11.55 -21.84
CA TYR A 9 -7.32 11.49 -20.40
C TYR A 9 -8.44 12.44 -20.03
N SER A 10 -9.15 12.12 -18.95
CA SER A 10 -10.06 13.04 -18.29
C SER A 10 -9.35 13.71 -17.12
N SER A 11 -9.58 15.00 -16.92
CA SER A 11 -9.02 15.75 -15.80
C SER A 11 -9.80 15.49 -14.51
N LEU A 12 -9.07 15.34 -13.42
CA LEU A 12 -9.63 15.36 -12.06
C LEU A 12 -9.39 16.74 -11.46
N GLU A 13 -10.27 17.15 -10.55
CA GLU A 13 -10.02 18.32 -9.70
C GLU A 13 -8.82 18.08 -8.78
N ASP A 14 -8.10 19.14 -8.42
CA ASP A 14 -6.85 19.05 -7.65
C ASP A 14 -7.04 18.35 -6.29
N GLN A 15 -8.21 18.45 -5.66
CA GLN A 15 -8.50 17.80 -4.37
C GLN A 15 -8.40 16.26 -4.41
N TYR A 16 -8.53 15.64 -5.59
CA TYR A 16 -8.37 14.19 -5.77
C TYR A 16 -6.92 13.76 -6.00
N ASN A 17 -5.98 14.71 -6.06
CA ASN A 17 -4.53 14.46 -6.09
C ASN A 17 -3.80 15.74 -5.65
N PHE A 18 -4.04 16.17 -4.41
CA PHE A 18 -3.54 17.44 -3.90
C PHE A 18 -2.06 17.30 -3.52
N GLN A 19 -1.18 17.78 -4.40
CA GLN A 19 0.27 17.55 -4.32
C GLN A 19 0.96 18.44 -3.29
N ILE A 20 0.62 18.30 -2.00
CA ILE A 20 1.19 19.10 -0.90
C ILE A 20 2.72 18.95 -0.79
N GLY A 21 3.27 17.82 -1.24
CA GLY A 21 4.73 17.63 -1.32
C GLY A 21 5.44 18.55 -2.31
N TYR A 22 4.72 19.37 -3.08
CA TYR A 22 5.30 20.40 -3.95
C TYR A 22 5.77 21.65 -3.18
N ASP A 23 5.42 21.81 -1.89
CA ASP A 23 5.71 23.01 -1.10
C ASP A 23 7.18 23.48 -1.21
N TYR A 24 8.15 22.59 -1.09
CA TYR A 24 9.57 22.94 -1.24
C TYR A 24 9.88 23.51 -2.64
N GLY A 25 9.31 22.90 -3.69
CA GLY A 25 9.44 23.36 -5.07
C GLY A 25 8.72 24.70 -5.28
N ALA A 26 7.50 24.85 -4.78
CA ALA A 26 6.75 26.10 -4.85
C ALA A 26 7.51 27.26 -4.19
N ALA A 27 8.13 27.01 -3.01
CA ALA A 27 8.99 27.98 -2.35
C ALA A 27 10.24 28.31 -3.18
N ALA A 28 10.93 27.29 -3.70
CA ALA A 28 12.15 27.46 -4.50
C ALA A 28 11.89 28.26 -5.80
N PHE A 29 10.76 28.00 -6.48
CA PHE A 29 10.36 28.71 -7.71
C PHE A 29 9.51 29.96 -7.44
N LYS A 30 9.31 30.33 -6.17
CA LYS A 30 8.53 31.51 -5.75
C LYS A 30 7.08 31.52 -6.28
N HIS A 31 6.45 30.35 -6.37
CA HIS A 31 5.04 30.21 -6.70
C HIS A 31 4.15 30.54 -5.50
N GLN A 32 4.09 31.82 -5.10
CA GLN A 32 3.45 32.28 -3.87
C GLN A 32 1.97 31.86 -3.75
N PHE A 33 1.23 31.90 -4.88
CA PHE A 33 -0.18 31.54 -4.95
C PHE A 33 -0.48 30.09 -4.54
N ILE A 34 0.48 29.17 -4.60
CA ILE A 34 0.31 27.78 -4.14
C ILE A 34 0.07 27.73 -2.62
N PHE A 35 0.62 28.69 -1.88
CA PHE A 35 0.45 28.76 -0.43
C PHE A 35 -0.89 29.38 -0.03
N ASP A 36 -1.57 30.07 -0.95
CA ASP A 36 -2.89 30.67 -0.73
C ASP A 36 -4.05 29.70 -1.01
N ILE A 37 -3.76 28.52 -1.58
CA ILE A 37 -4.77 27.49 -1.82
C ILE A 37 -5.30 26.99 -0.46
N PRO A 38 -6.62 27.04 -0.20
CA PRO A 38 -7.19 26.62 1.08
C PRO A 38 -6.89 25.15 1.39
N LEU A 39 -6.54 24.90 2.65
CA LEU A 39 -6.34 23.55 3.19
C LEU A 39 -7.47 23.12 4.13
N GLU A 40 -8.49 23.98 4.29
CA GLU A 40 -9.65 23.76 5.16
C GLU A 40 -10.95 23.99 4.38
N PRO A 41 -11.84 22.97 4.26
CA PRO A 41 -11.64 21.60 4.73
C PRO A 41 -10.47 20.90 4.03
N LEU A 42 -9.89 19.87 4.65
CA LEU A 42 -8.81 19.09 4.06
C LEU A 42 -9.18 18.58 2.65
N PRO A 43 -8.26 18.68 1.67
CA PRO A 43 -8.42 17.99 0.40
C PRO A 43 -8.64 16.49 0.58
N LEU A 44 -9.47 15.89 -0.28
CA LEU A 44 -9.85 14.47 -0.16
C LEU A 44 -8.65 13.51 -0.25
N ILE A 45 -7.64 13.84 -1.06
CA ILE A 45 -6.41 13.06 -1.21
C ILE A 45 -5.19 13.98 -1.11
N LEU A 46 -4.40 13.80 -0.06
CA LEU A 46 -3.10 14.45 0.10
C LEU A 46 -1.99 13.59 -0.49
N HIS A 47 -1.24 14.15 -1.43
CA HIS A 47 -0.12 13.49 -2.09
C HIS A 47 1.21 14.17 -1.75
N TYR A 48 1.96 13.56 -0.84
CA TYR A 48 3.31 13.99 -0.48
C TYR A 48 4.32 13.57 -1.56
N ILE A 49 4.33 14.26 -2.69
CA ILE A 49 5.35 14.12 -3.75
C ILE A 49 6.74 14.58 -3.25
N SER A 50 7.75 14.53 -4.13
CA SER A 50 9.15 14.93 -3.83
C SER A 50 9.88 14.03 -2.80
N GLN A 51 11.09 14.40 -2.41
CA GLN A 51 11.89 13.71 -1.38
C GLN A 51 11.62 14.22 0.04
N ASP A 52 10.92 15.36 0.18
CA ASP A 52 10.55 15.95 1.47
C ASP A 52 9.35 15.22 2.08
N LYS A 53 9.57 13.99 2.54
CA LYS A 53 8.50 13.11 3.02
C LYS A 53 8.12 13.42 4.47
N PRO A 54 6.82 13.42 4.82
CA PRO A 54 6.37 13.74 6.17
C PRO A 54 6.77 12.68 7.21
N TRP A 55 7.17 11.48 6.79
CA TRP A 55 7.66 10.42 7.69
C TRP A 55 9.17 10.47 7.94
N ASN A 56 9.92 11.32 7.23
CA ASN A 56 11.34 11.52 7.50
C ASN A 56 11.54 12.15 8.88
N GLN A 57 12.72 12.00 9.46
CA GLN A 57 13.09 12.67 10.72
C GLN A 57 12.81 14.18 10.68
N PHE A 58 13.07 14.80 9.53
CA PHE A 58 12.78 16.20 9.26
C PHE A 58 12.02 16.32 7.94
N SER A 59 11.04 17.22 7.91
CA SER A 59 10.40 17.70 6.67
C SER A 59 10.01 19.16 6.81
N VAL A 60 9.87 19.88 5.69
CA VAL A 60 9.53 21.31 5.68
C VAL A 60 8.17 21.62 5.05
N GLY A 61 7.63 20.71 4.24
CA GLY A 61 6.28 20.81 3.68
C GLY A 61 5.19 20.80 4.76
N ARG A 62 4.07 21.44 4.45
CA ARG A 62 2.89 21.54 5.33
C ARG A 62 2.17 20.19 5.43
N LEU A 63 1.22 20.10 6.36
CA LEU A 63 0.37 18.93 6.62
C LEU A 63 1.15 17.67 7.03
N ARG A 64 2.33 17.81 7.64
CA ARG A 64 3.13 16.67 8.12
C ARG A 64 2.36 15.85 9.17
N GLU A 65 1.65 16.54 10.04
CA GLU A 65 0.86 16.02 11.14
C GLU A 65 -0.24 15.05 10.69
N VAL A 66 -0.89 15.34 9.54
CA VAL A 66 -1.97 14.49 9.01
C VAL A 66 -1.44 13.10 8.63
N TRP A 67 -0.24 13.01 8.06
CA TRP A 67 0.37 11.72 7.75
C TRP A 67 0.61 10.89 9.02
N TRP A 68 1.10 11.53 10.09
CA TRP A 68 1.37 10.86 11.36
C TRP A 68 0.10 10.47 12.10
N GLU A 69 -0.98 11.25 11.99
CA GLU A 69 -2.29 10.90 12.55
C GLU A 69 -2.74 9.53 12.06
N TYR A 70 -2.69 9.29 10.74
CA TYR A 70 -3.05 8.00 10.16
C TYR A 70 -1.96 6.93 10.37
N SER A 71 -0.68 7.29 10.36
CA SER A 71 0.40 6.31 10.59
C SER A 71 0.41 5.75 12.01
N LEU A 72 -0.02 6.54 13.00
CA LEU A 72 -0.11 6.14 14.40
C LEU A 72 -1.50 5.62 14.78
N MET A 73 -2.44 5.61 13.83
CA MET A 73 -3.79 5.12 14.05
C MET A 73 -3.79 3.59 14.11
N ASP A 74 -4.27 3.05 15.23
CA ASP A 74 -4.53 1.62 15.33
C ASP A 74 -5.65 1.21 14.35
N TRP A 75 -5.46 0.10 13.65
CA TRP A 75 -6.49 -0.49 12.79
C TRP A 75 -7.82 -0.73 13.53
N SER A 76 -7.78 -0.94 14.84
CA SER A 76 -8.97 -1.10 15.69
C SER A 76 -9.85 0.16 15.67
N VAL A 77 -9.27 1.36 15.60
CA VAL A 77 -10.02 2.63 15.51
C VAL A 77 -10.85 2.63 14.24
N ILE A 78 -10.23 2.32 13.09
CA ILE A 78 -10.90 2.26 11.79
C ILE A 78 -12.02 1.21 11.81
N LEU A 79 -11.73 0.00 12.31
CA LEU A 79 -12.72 -1.08 12.37
C LEU A 79 -13.90 -0.72 13.28
N ASN A 80 -13.64 -0.13 14.45
CA ASN A 80 -14.67 0.24 15.42
C ASN A 80 -15.58 1.36 14.88
N GLU A 81 -15.04 2.30 14.11
CA GLU A 81 -15.83 3.33 13.41
C GLU A 81 -16.86 2.73 12.45
N TRP A 82 -16.50 1.67 11.72
CA TRP A 82 -17.44 0.99 10.83
C TRP A 82 -18.40 0.07 11.58
N PHE A 83 -17.90 -0.65 12.59
CA PHE A 83 -18.72 -1.59 13.37
C PHE A 83 -19.81 -0.85 14.18
N SER A 84 -19.51 0.33 14.73
CA SER A 84 -20.49 1.16 15.44
C SER A 84 -21.64 1.63 14.52
N LYS A 85 -21.37 1.75 13.21
CA LYS A 85 -22.32 2.10 12.16
C LYS A 85 -23.01 0.88 11.55
N SER A 86 -22.94 -0.29 12.21
CA SER A 86 -23.49 -1.57 11.72
C SER A 86 -22.94 -2.05 10.37
N VAL A 87 -21.76 -1.56 9.98
CA VAL A 87 -21.06 -2.01 8.77
C VAL A 87 -20.03 -3.08 9.15
N LYS A 88 -20.45 -4.35 9.15
CA LYS A 88 -19.58 -5.48 9.52
C LYS A 88 -19.87 -6.71 8.66
N TYR A 89 -18.79 -7.31 8.15
CA TYR A 89 -18.81 -8.56 7.39
C TYR A 89 -17.93 -9.62 8.07
N PRO A 90 -18.24 -10.93 7.92
CA PRO A 90 -17.41 -11.99 8.49
C PRO A 90 -16.06 -12.10 7.78
N SER A 91 -15.00 -12.33 8.56
CA SER A 91 -13.69 -12.65 8.01
C SER A 91 -13.68 -14.04 7.39
N LYS A 92 -12.94 -14.22 6.30
CA LYS A 92 -12.68 -15.52 5.66
C LYS A 92 -11.37 -16.17 6.13
N SER A 93 -10.68 -15.56 7.11
CA SER A 93 -9.48 -16.16 7.70
C SER A 93 -9.84 -17.53 8.28
N GLN A 94 -9.06 -18.54 7.90
CA GLN A 94 -9.23 -19.91 8.35
C GLN A 94 -7.97 -20.40 9.03
N ILE A 95 -8.14 -21.33 9.97
CA ILE A 95 -7.04 -22.01 10.62
C ILE A 95 -6.60 -23.17 9.73
N PHE A 96 -5.29 -23.29 9.51
CA PHE A 96 -4.73 -24.42 8.78
C PHE A 96 -5.02 -25.74 9.51
N LYS A 97 -5.58 -26.71 8.79
CA LYS A 97 -5.92 -28.05 9.29
C LYS A 97 -4.75 -29.03 9.18
N LEU A 98 -3.77 -28.73 8.32
CA LEU A 98 -2.60 -29.56 8.09
C LEU A 98 -1.36 -28.69 7.84
N GLN A 99 -0.20 -29.19 8.25
CA GLN A 99 1.11 -28.62 7.94
C GLN A 99 1.87 -29.63 7.06
N CYS A 100 2.31 -29.19 5.88
CA CYS A 100 3.06 -30.01 4.94
C CYS A 100 4.46 -29.41 4.74
N VAL A 101 5.46 -30.26 4.50
CA VAL A 101 6.84 -29.80 4.26
C VAL A 101 7.47 -30.54 3.08
N ASN A 102 8.24 -29.82 2.28
CA ASN A 102 9.08 -30.37 1.22
C ASN A 102 10.47 -29.71 1.23
N LEU A 103 11.51 -30.53 1.22
CA LEU A 103 12.89 -30.08 1.00
C LEU A 103 13.22 -30.26 -0.49
N THR A 104 13.59 -29.17 -1.16
CA THR A 104 13.96 -29.17 -2.57
C THR A 104 15.37 -28.61 -2.78
N ASN A 105 16.02 -29.13 -3.82
CA ASN A 105 17.23 -28.56 -4.41
C ASN A 105 17.03 -28.26 -5.91
N SER A 106 15.76 -28.14 -6.32
CA SER A 106 15.31 -27.88 -7.68
C SER A 106 14.23 -26.81 -7.69
N TRP A 107 14.12 -26.07 -8.79
CA TRP A 107 13.07 -25.08 -9.01
C TRP A 107 11.68 -25.71 -9.15
N CYS A 108 11.61 -26.97 -9.61
CA CYS A 108 10.35 -27.66 -9.86
C CYS A 108 9.94 -28.51 -8.65
N VAL A 109 9.05 -27.96 -7.81
CA VAL A 109 8.28 -28.75 -6.84
C VAL A 109 6.98 -29.15 -7.52
N GLU A 110 6.85 -30.43 -7.84
CA GLU A 110 5.77 -30.95 -8.69
C GLU A 110 4.38 -30.51 -8.18
N LYS A 111 3.66 -29.75 -9.03
CA LYS A 111 2.29 -29.26 -8.81
C LYS A 111 2.09 -28.35 -7.58
N ILE A 112 3.14 -27.76 -7.00
CA ILE A 112 2.99 -26.97 -5.78
C ILE A 112 1.99 -25.81 -5.90
N ASP A 113 1.98 -25.08 -7.02
CA ASP A 113 1.02 -23.98 -7.25
C ASP A 113 -0.43 -24.48 -7.26
N TYR A 114 -0.69 -25.59 -7.96
CA TYR A 114 -2.01 -26.23 -7.99
C TYR A 114 -2.42 -26.70 -6.59
N LEU A 115 -1.52 -27.31 -5.83
CA LEU A 115 -1.81 -27.77 -4.48
C LEU A 115 -2.12 -26.61 -3.53
N ALA A 116 -1.38 -25.50 -3.62
CA ALA A 116 -1.65 -24.29 -2.84
C ALA A 116 -3.02 -23.67 -3.16
N GLU A 117 -3.43 -23.68 -4.42
CA GLU A 117 -4.76 -23.21 -4.85
C GLU A 117 -5.89 -24.12 -4.37
N GLN A 118 -5.71 -25.44 -4.44
CA GLN A 118 -6.75 -26.41 -4.12
C GLN A 118 -6.89 -26.72 -2.62
N LEU A 119 -5.85 -26.46 -1.83
CA LEU A 119 -5.78 -26.82 -0.41
C LEU A 119 -5.49 -25.57 0.45
N PRO A 120 -6.36 -24.55 0.45
CA PRO A 120 -6.15 -23.32 1.21
C PRO A 120 -6.16 -23.54 2.73
N GLU A 121 -6.64 -24.70 3.21
CA GLU A 121 -6.56 -25.11 4.61
C GLU A 121 -5.24 -25.81 4.98
N VAL A 122 -4.29 -25.94 4.06
CA VAL A 122 -2.98 -26.59 4.29
C VAL A 122 -1.87 -25.56 4.19
N HIS A 123 -0.98 -25.53 5.18
CA HIS A 123 0.20 -24.68 5.14
C HIS A 123 1.39 -25.47 4.58
N PHE A 124 1.93 -25.01 3.46
CA PHE A 124 3.07 -25.63 2.79
C PHE A 124 4.39 -24.94 3.16
N HIS A 125 5.29 -25.69 3.78
CA HIS A 125 6.66 -25.28 4.07
C HIS A 125 7.58 -25.81 2.94
N ILE A 126 7.99 -24.93 2.03
CA ILE A 126 8.95 -25.27 0.96
C ILE A 126 10.32 -24.79 1.37
N VAL A 127 11.25 -25.74 1.55
CA VAL A 127 12.57 -25.48 2.13
C VAL A 127 13.65 -25.76 1.09
N ALA A 128 14.69 -24.92 1.06
CA ALA A 128 15.89 -25.14 0.26
C ALA A 128 17.13 -24.78 1.09
N TYR A 129 18.27 -25.41 0.78
CA TYR A 129 19.58 -25.06 1.37
C TYR A 129 20.34 -24.01 0.55
N THR A 130 19.77 -23.57 -0.56
CA THR A 130 20.36 -22.64 -1.51
C THR A 130 19.31 -21.60 -1.90
N ASN A 131 19.71 -20.64 -2.73
CA ASN A 131 18.78 -19.65 -3.27
C ASN A 131 17.67 -20.33 -4.07
N MET A 132 16.44 -19.88 -3.88
CA MET A 132 15.28 -20.34 -4.63
C MET A 132 15.16 -19.61 -5.97
N ALA A 133 14.70 -20.32 -7.00
CA ALA A 133 14.34 -19.72 -8.29
C ALA A 133 13.03 -18.91 -8.16
N ASN A 134 12.76 -18.04 -9.15
CA ASN A 134 11.60 -17.14 -9.14
C ASN A 134 10.27 -17.89 -9.07
N GLU A 135 10.18 -19.09 -9.63
CA GLU A 135 9.00 -19.95 -9.59
C GLU A 135 8.60 -20.26 -8.15
N LEU A 136 9.57 -20.58 -7.28
CA LEU A 136 9.32 -20.86 -5.86
C LEU A 136 9.12 -19.57 -5.05
N LEU A 137 9.87 -18.50 -5.35
CA LEU A 137 9.66 -17.20 -4.69
C LEU A 137 8.28 -16.63 -4.99
N ALA A 138 7.74 -16.86 -6.20
CA ALA A 138 6.41 -16.44 -6.57
C ALA A 138 5.29 -17.14 -5.79
N LEU A 139 5.58 -18.20 -5.03
CA LEU A 139 4.62 -18.85 -4.14
C LEU A 139 4.18 -17.94 -2.98
N THR A 140 4.92 -16.85 -2.68
CA THR A 140 4.52 -15.85 -1.66
C THR A 140 3.21 -15.13 -1.98
N ARG A 141 2.66 -15.31 -3.19
CA ARG A 141 1.33 -14.81 -3.55
C ARG A 141 0.19 -15.60 -2.88
N PHE A 142 0.48 -16.82 -2.44
CA PHE A 142 -0.49 -17.67 -1.73
C PHE A 142 -0.49 -17.35 -0.23
N PRO A 143 -1.67 -17.36 0.41
CA PRO A 143 -1.83 -17.05 1.82
C PRO A 143 -1.38 -18.17 2.77
#